data_AF-A0A8I0H5D3-F1
#
_entry.id   AF-A0A8I0H5D3-F1
#
_cell.length_a   1.000
_cell.length_b   1.000
_cell.length_c   1.000
_cell.angle_alpha   90.00
_cell.angle_beta   90.00
_cell.angle_gamma   90.00
#
_symmetry.space_group_name_H-M   'P 1'
#
loop_
_entity.id
_entity.type
_entity.pdbx_description
1 polymer ?
#
loop_
_entity_poly.entity_id
_entity_poly.type
_entity_poly.pdbx_seq_one_letter_code
_entity_poly.pdbx_strand_id
1 'polypeptide(L)'
;HNLSVVKHICDRIAVMYLGNIVEIAPKKELFDNPLHPYTKALLGAIPIPDPDIPAMQDMLEGDVPSPINPPKGCCFHTRCHGCCK
;
A
#
# COMPACT_ATOMS: atom_id res chain seq x y z
N HIS A 1 -3.59 9.15 -0.46
CA HIS A 1 -2.94 9.80 0.71
C HIS A 1 -3.77 9.75 1.99
N ASN A 2 -5.12 9.72 1.96
CA ASN A 2 -5.94 9.59 3.17
C ASN A 2 -6.90 8.39 3.07
N LEU A 3 -6.38 7.17 3.31
CA LEU A 3 -7.17 5.93 3.22
C LEU A 3 -8.32 5.89 4.23
N SER A 4 -8.19 6.56 5.37
CA SER A 4 -9.24 6.67 6.40
C SER A 4 -10.52 7.34 5.89
N VAL A 5 -10.42 8.30 4.97
CA VAL A 5 -11.59 8.97 4.37
C VAL A 5 -12.25 8.08 3.31
N VAL A 6 -11.43 7.41 2.49
CA VAL A 6 -11.88 6.55 1.39
C VAL A 6 -12.72 5.38 1.90
N LYS A 7 -12.41 4.84 3.09
CA LYS A 7 -13.17 3.74 3.74
C LYS A 7 -14.66 4.05 3.90
N HIS A 8 -15.00 5.31 4.17
CA HIS A 8 -16.39 5.70 4.46
C HIS A 8 -17.20 6.07 3.22
N ILE A 9 -16.55 6.40 2.11
CA ILE A 9 -17.19 7.02 0.95
C ILE A 9 -17.21 6.09 -0.27
N CYS A 10 -16.22 5.20 -0.40
CA CYS A 10 -16.07 4.38 -1.60
C CYS A 10 -16.52 2.92 -1.39
N ASP A 11 -17.01 2.29 -2.46
CA ASP A 11 -17.32 0.85 -2.47
C ASP A 11 -16.12 0.00 -2.88
N ARG A 12 -15.32 0.50 -3.82
CA ARG A 12 -14.10 -0.13 -4.36
C ARG A 12 -12.95 0.85 -4.33
N ILE A 13 -11.75 0.34 -4.10
CA ILE A 13 -10.53 1.14 -3.97
C ILE A 13 -9.48 0.59 -4.93
N ALA A 14 -8.90 1.47 -5.74
CA ALA A 14 -7.73 1.18 -6.56
C ALA A 14 -6.50 1.81 -5.92
N VAL A 15 -5.48 1.00 -5.65
CA VAL A 15 -4.18 1.42 -5.14
C VAL A 15 -3.21 1.49 -6.31
N MET A 16 -2.50 2.62 -6.42
CA MET A 16 -1.56 2.87 -7.51
C MET A 16 -0.15 3.11 -6.99
N TYR A 17 0.84 2.67 -7.75
CA TYR A 17 2.26 2.95 -7.53
C TYR A 17 2.95 3.26 -8.87
N LEU A 18 3.66 4.40 -8.94
CA LEU A 18 4.31 4.89 -10.17
C LEU A 18 3.40 4.85 -11.42
N GLY A 19 2.15 5.30 -11.27
CA GLY A 19 1.18 5.34 -12.38
C GLY A 19 0.53 4.00 -12.72
N ASN A 20 0.91 2.91 -12.06
CA ASN A 20 0.36 1.58 -12.30
C ASN A 20 -0.61 1.18 -11.19
N ILE A 21 -1.75 0.60 -11.56
CA ILE A 21 -2.65 -0.03 -10.58
C ILE A 21 -1.98 -1.30 -10.07
N VAL A 22 -1.73 -1.37 -8.77
CA VAL A 22 -1.10 -2.52 -8.12
C VAL A 22 -2.11 -3.40 -7.37
N GLU A 23 -3.25 -2.84 -6.98
CA GLU A 23 -4.33 -3.59 -6.33
C GLU A 23 -5.68 -2.90 -6.54
N ILE A 24 -6.73 -3.67 -6.80
CA ILE A 24 -8.12 -3.20 -6.79
C ILE A 24 -8.95 -4.21 -6.01
N ALA A 25 -9.63 -3.76 -4.96
CA ALA A 25 -10.52 -4.59 -4.18
C ALA A 25 -11.72 -3.79 -3.64
N PRO A 26 -12.83 -4.45 -3.25
CA PRO A 26 -13.84 -3.84 -2.39
C PRO A 26 -13.19 -3.27 -1.13
N LYS A 27 -13.73 -2.18 -0.59
CA LYS A 27 -13.15 -1.51 0.59
C LYS A 27 -12.96 -2.45 1.78
N LYS A 28 -13.81 -3.47 1.95
CA LYS A 28 -13.69 -4.39 3.08
C LYS A 28 -12.49 -5.31 2.90
N GLU A 29 -12.39 -5.91 1.72
CA GLU A 29 -11.30 -6.83 1.37
C GLU A 29 -9.94 -6.15 1.35
N LEU A 30 -9.86 -4.90 0.84
CA LEU A 30 -8.61 -4.15 0.83
C LEU A 30 -8.05 -3.94 2.24
N PHE A 31 -8.90 -3.71 3.25
CA PHE A 31 -8.47 -3.47 4.63
C PHE A 31 -8.29 -4.77 5.42
N ASP A 32 -9.12 -5.78 5.18
CA ASP A 32 -9.10 -7.04 5.94
C ASP A 32 -8.05 -8.02 5.39
N ASN A 33 -7.82 -8.03 4.06
CA ASN A 33 -6.89 -8.93 3.39
C ASN A 33 -6.17 -8.24 2.20
N PRO A 34 -5.35 -7.21 2.46
CA PRO A 34 -4.53 -6.59 1.43
C PRO A 34 -3.56 -7.61 0.82
N LEU A 35 -3.55 -7.74 -0.51
CA LEU A 35 -2.71 -8.72 -1.19
C LEU A 35 -1.33 -8.14 -1.54
N HIS A 36 -1.30 -6.92 -2.08
CA HIS A 36 -0.06 -6.34 -2.58
C HIS A 36 0.80 -5.79 -1.41
N PRO A 37 2.11 -6.10 -1.35
CA PRO A 37 2.96 -5.64 -0.24
C PRO A 37 2.99 -4.11 -0.06
N TYR A 38 2.86 -3.36 -1.15
CA TYR A 38 2.67 -1.90 -1.08
C TYR A 38 1.40 -1.50 -0.34
N THR A 39 0.26 -2.14 -0.61
CA THR A 39 -1.01 -1.89 0.08
C THR A 39 -0.92 -2.22 1.57
N LYS A 40 -0.26 -3.34 1.90
CA LYS A 40 0.01 -3.73 3.30
C LYS A 40 0.76 -2.63 4.06
N ALA A 41 1.85 -2.14 3.46
CA ALA A 41 2.64 -1.07 4.08
C ALA A 41 1.87 0.25 4.21
N LEU A 42 1.06 0.61 3.20
CA LEU A 42 0.19 1.79 3.27
C LEU A 42 -0.83 1.71 4.40
N LEU A 43 -1.43 0.52 4.62
CA LEU A 43 -2.41 0.31 5.69
C LEU A 43 -1.74 0.24 7.07
N GLY A 44 -0.56 -0.39 7.18
CA GLY A 44 0.21 -0.42 8.42
C GLY A 44 0.64 0.97 8.91
N ALA A 45 0.88 1.89 7.98
CA ALA A 45 1.19 3.28 8.29
C ALA A 45 -0.02 4.11 8.80
N ILE A 46 -1.25 3.57 8.77
CA ILE A 46 -2.43 4.27 9.30
C ILE A 46 -2.41 4.17 10.84
N PRO A 47 -2.31 5.28 11.57
CA PRO A 47 -2.33 5.25 13.02
C PRO A 47 -3.70 4.76 13.51
N ILE A 48 -3.67 3.78 14.41
CA ILE A 48 -4.87 3.32 15.09
C ILE A 48 -5.14 4.31 16.24
N PRO A 49 -6.36 4.86 16.37
CA PRO A 49 -6.72 5.79 17.44
C PRO A 49 -6.93 5.04 18.76
N ASP A 50 -5.94 4.26 19.17
CA ASP A 50 -5.87 3.53 20.42
C ASP A 50 -4.43 3.67 20.95
N PRO A 51 -4.22 4.30 22.12
CA PRO A 51 -2.89 4.52 22.68
C PRO A 51 -2.16 3.22 23.07
N ASP A 52 -2.90 2.11 23.27
CA ASP A 52 -2.32 0.82 23.65
C ASP A 52 -1.89 -0.01 22.43
N ILE A 53 -2.28 0.40 21.22
CA ILE A 53 -1.96 -0.30 19.97
C ILE A 53 -0.84 0.45 19.24
N PRO A 54 0.41 -0.07 19.22
CA PRO A 54 1.47 0.55 18.44
C PRO A 54 1.14 0.47 16.94
N ALA A 55 1.43 1.54 16.21
CA ALA A 55 1.29 1.55 14.76
C ALA A 55 2.19 0.45 14.14
N MET A 56 1.66 -0.29 13.17
CA MET A 56 2.38 -1.39 12.53
C MET A 56 3.46 -0.82 11.60
N GLN A 57 4.73 -0.96 12.01
CA GLN A 57 5.90 -0.39 11.32
C GLN A 57 6.45 -1.28 10.20
N ASP A 58 5.61 -1.76 9.27
CA ASP A 58 6.14 -2.24 7.98
C ASP A 58 6.52 -1.00 7.14
N MET A 59 7.57 -0.29 7.58
CA MET A 59 8.08 0.89 6.91
C MET A 59 8.75 0.48 5.60
N LEU A 60 8.25 1.05 4.50
CA LEU A 60 8.87 0.87 3.19
C LEU A 60 10.26 1.49 3.18
N GLU A 61 11.29 0.66 3.09
CA GLU A 61 12.67 1.11 2.95
C GLU A 61 12.95 1.65 1.52
N GLY A 62 13.95 2.52 1.43
CA GLY A 62 14.41 3.11 0.18
C GLY A 62 13.49 4.18 -0.41
N ASP A 63 14.05 4.94 -1.36
CA ASP A 63 13.36 6.03 -2.04
C ASP A 63 12.40 5.54 -3.13
N VAL A 64 11.38 6.34 -3.41
CA VAL A 64 10.49 6.12 -4.56
C VAL A 64 11.31 6.29 -5.85
N PRO A 65 11.34 5.29 -6.77
CA PRO A 65 12.07 5.41 -8.03
C PRO A 65 11.52 6.54 -8.89
N SER A 66 12.35 7.08 -9.79
CA SER A 66 11.90 8.05 -10.78
C SER A 66 10.83 7.44 -11.70
N PRO A 67 9.67 8.09 -11.89
CA PRO A 67 8.67 7.65 -12.87
C PRO A 67 9.16 7.71 -14.33
N ILE A 68 10.21 8.50 -14.61
CA ILE A 68 10.78 8.65 -15.95
C ILE A 68 11.55 7.39 -16.37
N ASN A 69 12.17 6.71 -15.39
CA ASN A 69 12.92 5.48 -15.59
C ASN A 69 12.40 4.41 -14.60
N PRO A 70 11.20 3.88 -14.83
CA PRO A 70 10.62 2.91 -13.91
C PRO A 70 11.46 1.61 -13.89
N PRO A 71 11.49 0.90 -12.76
CA PRO A 71 12.18 -0.38 -12.67
C PRO A 71 11.59 -1.40 -13.66
N LYS A 72 12.42 -2.32 -14.18
CA LYS A 72 11.95 -3.37 -15.09
C LYS A 72 11.12 -4.41 -14.34
N GLY A 73 10.00 -4.85 -14.93
CA GLY A 73 9.10 -5.81 -14.31
C GLY A 73 8.14 -5.14 -13.32
N CYS A 74 7.98 -5.71 -12.12
CA CYS A 74 7.12 -5.09 -11.11
C CYS A 74 7.69 -3.74 -10.66
N CYS A 75 6.96 -2.65 -10.88
CA CYS A 75 7.41 -1.29 -10.54
C CYS A 75 7.77 -1.11 -9.06
N PHE A 76 7.26 -1.98 -8.19
CA PHE A 76 7.49 -1.95 -6.75
C PHE A 76 8.65 -2.87 -6.28
N HIS A 77 9.29 -3.62 -7.18
CA HIS A 77 10.25 -4.66 -6.79
C HIS A 77 11.43 -4.12 -5.97
N THR A 78 11.84 -2.87 -6.16
CA THR A 78 12.96 -2.25 -5.44
C THR A 78 12.67 -1.99 -3.97
N ARG A 79 11.39 -2.01 -3.57
CA ARG A 79 10.91 -1.74 -2.21
C ARG A 79 10.01 -2.86 -1.69
N CYS A 80 9.97 -4.00 -2.39
CA CYS A 80 9.10 -5.11 -2.08
C CYS A 80 9.83 -6.12 -1.19
N HIS A 81 9.45 -6.19 0.09
CA HIS A 81 10.02 -7.16 1.04
C HIS A 81 9.59 -8.61 0.75
N GLY A 82 8.49 -8.81 0.01
CA GLY A 82 7.94 -10.12 -0.35
C GLY A 82 8.14 -10.51 -1.81
N CYS A 83 9.09 -9.89 -2.52
CA CYS A 83 9.32 -10.23 -3.92
C CYS A 83 9.80 -11.68 -4.03
N CYS A 84 9.11 -12.53 -4.82
CA CYS A 84 9.69 -13.80 -5.25
C CYS A 84 11.02 -13.50 -5.92
N LYS A 85 12.11 -14.01 -5.34
CA LYS A 85 13.44 -13.98 -5.95
C LYS A 85 13.47 -14.86 -7.19
#